data_AF-A0A846NLX5-F1
#
_entry.id   AF-A0A846NLX5-F1
#
_cell.length_a   1.000
_cell.length_b   1.000
_cell.length_c   1.000
_cell.angle_alpha   90.00
_cell.angle_beta   90.00
_cell.angle_gamma   90.00
#
_symmetry.space_group_name_H-M   'P 1'
#
loop_
_entity.id
_entity.type
_entity.pdbx_description
1 polymer ?
#
loop_
_entity_poly.entity_id
_entity_poly.type
_entity_poly.pdbx_seq_one_letter_code
_entity_poly.pdbx_strand_id
1 'polypeptide(L)'
;QIGLETAEYLAEKDKRVTVIEKLGDVAADMPSISRLPLLLSLDDYGVRILTKTEPLEITGRGVQVKRKEKSQIVKADTVVLAAGLQPNYEFAELENKVPEQYLIGDCKEPRNILEAIHDGFEVALKIGAK
;
A
#
# COMPACT_ATOMS: atom_id res chain seq x y z
N GLN A 1 0.23 4.99 1.88
CA GLN A 1 1.45 5.32 1.11
C GLN A 1 1.50 4.68 -0.29
N ILE A 2 1.68 3.35 -0.40
CA ILE A 2 1.96 2.63 -1.67
C ILE A 2 1.00 2.98 -2.82
N GLY A 3 -0.31 3.05 -2.54
CA GLY A 3 -1.31 3.38 -3.56
C GLY A 3 -1.15 4.78 -4.18
N LEU A 4 -0.67 5.77 -3.41
CA LEU A 4 -0.44 7.13 -3.91
C LEU A 4 0.84 7.21 -4.75
N GLU A 5 1.93 6.59 -4.32
CA GLU A 5 3.18 6.51 -5.10
C GLU A 5 2.95 5.75 -6.43
N THR A 6 2.13 4.70 -6.39
CA THR A 6 1.72 3.98 -7.61
C THR A 6 0.87 4.88 -8.52
N ALA A 7 -0.02 5.71 -7.94
CA ALA A 7 -0.82 6.65 -8.71
C ALA A 7 0.02 7.74 -9.36
N GLU A 8 1.01 8.29 -8.64
CA GLU A 8 2.00 9.24 -9.15
C GLU A 8 2.77 8.64 -10.33
N TYR A 9 3.35 7.44 -10.15
CA TYR A 9 4.08 6.74 -11.21
C TYR A 9 3.23 6.52 -12.47
N LEU A 10 1.97 6.08 -12.31
CA LEU A 10 1.08 5.88 -13.45
C LEU A 10 0.71 7.19 -14.14
N ALA A 11 0.50 8.26 -13.37
CA ALA A 11 0.18 9.57 -13.92
C ALA A 11 1.37 10.19 -14.66
N GLU A 12 2.60 9.99 -14.18
CA GLU A 12 3.84 10.33 -14.88
C GLU A 12 3.94 9.61 -16.25
N LYS A 13 3.32 8.43 -16.41
CA LYS A 13 3.23 7.69 -17.69
C LYS A 13 1.96 8.03 -18.50
N ASP A 14 1.47 9.25 -18.35
CA ASP A 14 0.31 9.81 -19.07
C ASP A 14 -1.00 9.02 -18.87
N LYS A 15 -1.14 8.29 -17.75
CA LYS A 15 -2.41 7.62 -17.42
C LYS A 15 -3.34 8.58 -16.67
N ARG A 16 -4.64 8.48 -16.96
CA ARG A 16 -5.68 9.16 -16.17
C ARG A 16 -5.98 8.34 -14.92
N VAL A 17 -5.49 8.80 -13.78
CA VAL A 17 -5.60 8.07 -12.52
C VAL A 17 -6.67 8.66 -11.62
N THR A 18 -7.48 7.81 -11.00
CA THR A 18 -8.36 8.16 -9.89
C THR A 18 -8.05 7.26 -8.69
N VAL A 19 -7.72 7.87 -7.56
CA VAL A 19 -7.52 7.17 -6.28
C VAL A 19 -8.84 7.18 -5.51
N ILE A 20 -9.25 6.02 -5.00
CA ILE A 20 -10.43 5.86 -4.15
C ILE A 20 -9.97 5.54 -2.73
N GLU A 21 -10.35 6.38 -1.78
CA GLU A 21 -10.00 6.23 -0.36
C GLU A 21 -11.28 6.28 0.50
N LYS A 22 -11.45 5.26 1.35
CA LYS A 22 -12.60 5.17 2.26
C LYS A 22 -12.52 6.17 3.42
N LEU A 23 -11.30 6.48 3.86
CA LEU A 23 -11.03 7.40 4.95
C LEU A 23 -11.20 8.87 4.52
N GLY A 24 -11.19 9.76 5.52
CA GLY A 24 -11.34 11.20 5.31
C GLY A 24 -10.11 11.88 4.71
N ASP A 25 -8.97 11.20 4.72
CA ASP A 25 -7.66 11.73 4.36
C ASP A 25 -6.80 10.64 3.71
N VAL A 26 -5.77 11.04 2.97
CA VAL A 26 -4.81 10.16 2.31
C VAL A 26 -3.40 10.38 2.86
N ALA A 27 -2.58 9.32 2.90
CA ALA A 27 -1.22 9.35 3.43
C ALA A 27 -1.11 10.00 4.83
N ALA A 28 -2.11 9.76 5.69
CA ALA A 28 -2.15 10.29 7.04
C ALA A 28 -1.03 9.72 7.94
N ASP A 29 -0.53 8.54 7.58
CA ASP A 29 0.57 7.80 8.20
C ASP A 29 1.96 8.21 7.70
N MET A 30 2.03 9.06 6.66
CA MET A 30 3.29 9.46 6.04
C MET A 30 3.93 10.67 6.76
N PRO A 31 5.25 10.67 7.00
CA PRO A 31 5.96 11.84 7.49
C PRO A 31 5.72 13.07 6.61
N SER A 32 5.50 14.24 7.21
CA SER A 32 5.12 15.47 6.49
C SER A 32 6.11 15.87 5.40
N ILE A 33 7.41 15.61 5.61
CA ILE A 33 8.48 15.90 4.65
C ILE A 33 8.33 15.12 3.34
N SER A 34 7.78 13.90 3.39
CA SER A 34 7.51 13.07 2.21
C SER A 34 6.10 13.26 1.69
N ARG A 35 5.14 13.54 2.58
CA ARG A 35 3.73 13.69 2.25
C ARG A 35 3.46 14.90 1.35
N LEU A 36 4.01 16.07 1.68
CA LEU A 36 3.70 17.30 0.94
C LEU A 36 4.18 17.24 -0.53
N PRO A 37 5.43 16.85 -0.83
CA PRO A 37 5.88 16.71 -2.22
C PRO A 37 5.02 15.73 -3.04
N LEU A 38 4.64 14.59 -2.47
CA LEU A 38 3.79 13.61 -3.13
C LEU A 38 2.41 14.18 -3.47
N LEU A 39 1.77 14.88 -2.52
CA LEU A 39 0.45 15.48 -2.78
C LEU A 39 0.50 16.60 -3.82
N LEU A 40 1.57 17.40 -3.85
CA LEU A 40 1.78 18.42 -4.88
C LEU A 40 1.97 17.78 -6.26
N SER A 41 2.83 16.75 -6.34
CA SER A 41 3.06 16.00 -7.58
C SER A 41 1.78 15.36 -8.12
N LEU A 42 0.96 14.75 -7.26
CA LEU A 42 -0.33 14.19 -7.64
C LEU A 42 -1.31 15.25 -8.18
N ASP A 43 -1.31 16.46 -7.60
CA ASP A 43 -2.12 17.58 -8.08
C ASP A 43 -1.61 18.09 -9.44
N ASP A 44 -0.29 18.24 -9.59
CA ASP A 44 0.36 18.66 -10.85
C ASP A 44 0.06 17.69 -12.01
N TYR A 45 0.06 16.39 -11.74
CA TYR A 45 -0.34 15.37 -12.72
C TYR A 45 -1.87 15.25 -12.92
N GLY A 46 -2.68 15.98 -12.16
CA GLY A 46 -4.14 15.95 -12.25
C GLY A 46 -4.76 14.64 -11.75
N VAL A 47 -4.11 13.95 -10.81
CA VAL A 47 -4.64 12.72 -10.20
C VAL A 47 -5.88 13.06 -9.37
N ARG A 48 -7.00 12.41 -9.69
CA ARG A 48 -8.24 12.64 -8.96
C ARG A 48 -8.28 11.80 -7.69
N ILE A 49 -8.32 12.43 -6.52
CA ILE A 49 -8.44 11.73 -5.23
C ILE A 49 -9.87 11.82 -4.69
N LEU A 50 -10.49 10.66 -4.44
CA LEU A 50 -11.83 10.54 -3.88
C LEU A 50 -11.77 9.99 -2.44
N THR A 51 -11.72 10.88 -1.45
CA THR A 51 -11.85 10.51 -0.02
C THR A 51 -13.30 10.28 0.38
N LYS A 52 -13.51 9.65 1.55
CA LYS A 52 -14.82 9.27 2.10
C LYS A 52 -15.64 8.48 1.08
N THR A 53 -14.97 7.64 0.30
CA THR A 53 -15.53 6.89 -0.83
C THR A 53 -15.19 5.43 -0.66
N GLU A 54 -16.20 4.61 -0.39
CA GLU A 54 -16.05 3.18 -0.14
C GLU A 54 -16.14 2.40 -1.46
N PRO A 55 -15.11 1.65 -1.87
CA PRO A 55 -15.21 0.73 -2.99
C PRO A 55 -16.04 -0.49 -2.58
N LEU A 56 -17.03 -0.85 -3.41
CA LEU A 56 -17.95 -1.96 -3.15
C LEU A 56 -17.66 -3.18 -4.03
N GLU A 57 -17.52 -2.97 -5.34
CA GLU A 57 -17.39 -4.05 -6.33
C GLU A 57 -16.53 -3.61 -7.51
N ILE A 58 -15.67 -4.50 -8.02
CA ILE A 58 -15.00 -4.34 -9.31
C ILE A 58 -15.86 -4.98 -10.38
N THR A 59 -16.25 -4.20 -11.38
CA THR A 59 -17.08 -4.63 -12.49
C THR A 59 -16.32 -4.50 -13.81
N GLY A 60 -16.83 -5.09 -14.89
CA GLY A 60 -16.26 -4.89 -16.24
C GLY A 60 -16.30 -3.45 -16.76
N ARG A 61 -16.93 -2.50 -16.03
CA ARG A 61 -16.99 -1.07 -16.38
C ARG A 61 -16.11 -0.19 -15.49
N GLY A 62 -15.45 -0.76 -14.48
CA GLY A 62 -14.73 -0.04 -13.43
C GLY A 62 -15.23 -0.40 -12.02
N VAL A 63 -15.06 0.50 -11.06
CA VAL A 63 -15.33 0.22 -9.63
C VAL A 63 -16.65 0.86 -9.21
N GLN A 64 -17.58 0.07 -8.68
CA GLN A 64 -18.76 0.59 -7.99
C GLN A 64 -18.31 1.12 -6.62
N VAL A 65 -18.65 2.37 -6.33
CA VAL A 65 -18.32 3.02 -5.07
C VAL A 65 -19.57 3.56 -4.39
N LYS A 66 -19.54 3.63 -3.06
CA LYS A 66 -20.49 4.35 -2.23
C LYS A 66 -19.84 5.62 -1.71
N ARG A 67 -20.46 6.77 -1.99
CA ARG A 67 -20.04 8.06 -1.44
C ARG A 67 -21.27 8.75 -0.89
N LYS A 68 -21.31 8.97 0.42
CA LYS A 68 -22.54 9.33 1.14
C LYS A 68 -23.62 8.24 0.92
N GLU A 69 -24.88 8.65 0.72
CA GLU A 69 -26.02 7.75 0.43
C GLU A 69 -26.16 7.38 -1.05
N LYS A 70 -25.16 7.65 -1.89
CA LYS A 70 -25.23 7.39 -3.34
C LYS A 70 -24.21 6.35 -3.76
N SER A 71 -24.66 5.37 -4.55
CA SER A 71 -23.80 4.47 -5.29
C SER A 71 -23.54 5.02 -6.70
N GLN A 72 -22.31 4.92 -7.19
CA GLN A 72 -21.94 5.33 -8.54
C GLN A 72 -20.81 4.44 -9.06
N ILE A 73 -20.60 4.43 -10.38
CA ILE A 73 -19.48 3.74 -11.02
C ILE A 73 -18.37 4.75 -11.32
N VAL A 74 -17.17 4.48 -10.82
CA VAL A 74 -15.93 5.11 -11.29
C VAL A 74 -15.41 4.26 -12.45
N LYS A 75 -15.52 4.79 -13.67
CA LYS A 75 -15.08 4.09 -14.87
C LYS A 75 -13.55 3.98 -14.89
N ALA A 76 -13.04 2.81 -15.22
CA ALA A 76 -11.61 2.56 -15.38
C ALA A 76 -11.37 1.38 -16.32
N ASP A 77 -10.31 1.46 -17.12
CA ASP A 77 -9.84 0.36 -17.96
C ASP A 77 -8.99 -0.65 -17.15
N THR A 78 -8.44 -0.21 -16.02
CA THR A 78 -7.60 -1.02 -15.13
C THR A 78 -7.85 -0.62 -13.69
N VAL A 79 -7.91 -1.59 -12.79
CA VAL A 79 -8.07 -1.38 -11.35
C VAL A 79 -6.84 -1.90 -10.63
N VAL A 80 -6.15 -1.02 -9.91
CA VAL A 80 -5.01 -1.38 -9.06
C VAL A 80 -5.48 -1.51 -7.62
N LEU A 81 -5.26 -2.67 -7.02
CA LEU A 81 -5.59 -2.94 -5.62
C LEU A 81 -4.38 -2.60 -4.73
N ALA A 82 -4.50 -1.49 -3.99
CA ALA A 82 -3.50 -1.06 -2.99
C ALA A 82 -4.15 -0.92 -1.61
N ALA A 83 -4.89 -1.96 -1.18
CA ALA A 83 -5.77 -1.94 -0.01
C ALA A 83 -5.14 -2.49 1.29
N GLY A 84 -3.83 -2.75 1.28
CA GLY A 84 -3.10 -3.33 2.40
C GLY A 84 -2.13 -4.41 1.95
N LEU A 85 -1.36 -4.93 2.90
CA LEU A 85 -0.39 -5.98 2.70
C LEU A 85 -0.72 -7.16 3.61
N GLN A 86 -0.38 -8.36 3.16
CA GLN A 86 -0.41 -9.57 3.98
C GLN A 86 1.01 -10.16 4.00
N PRO A 87 1.48 -10.67 5.15
CA PRO A 87 2.78 -11.32 5.20
C PRO A 87 2.82 -12.53 4.27
N ASN A 88 3.94 -12.70 3.55
CA ASN A 88 4.19 -13.89 2.73
C ASN A 88 4.94 -14.94 3.55
N TYR A 89 4.25 -16.04 3.87
CA TYR A 89 4.76 -17.16 4.66
C TYR A 89 5.17 -18.39 3.82
N GLU A 90 5.45 -18.24 2.51
CA GLU A 90 5.90 -19.36 1.66
C GLU A 90 7.10 -20.14 2.24
N PHE A 91 7.93 -19.50 3.06
CA PHE A 91 9.09 -20.12 3.72
C PHE A 91 8.80 -20.72 5.10
N ALA A 92 7.57 -20.61 5.63
CA ALA A 92 7.17 -21.20 6.91
C ALA A 92 7.27 -22.74 6.90
N GLU A 93 7.25 -23.38 5.73
CA GLU A 93 7.42 -24.83 5.62
C GLU A 93 8.79 -25.36 6.04
N LEU A 94 9.76 -24.47 6.29
CA LEU A 94 11.08 -24.83 6.84
C LEU A 94 11.07 -24.98 8.37
N GLU A 95 9.96 -24.66 9.02
CA GLU A 95 9.81 -24.80 10.46
C GLU A 95 10.03 -26.27 10.86
N ASN A 96 10.98 -26.51 11.76
CA ASN A 96 11.48 -27.84 12.16
C ASN A 96 12.26 -28.64 11.11
N LYS A 97 12.57 -28.06 9.94
CA LYS A 97 13.46 -28.69 8.92
C LYS A 97 14.90 -28.18 8.99
N VAL A 98 15.15 -27.12 9.73
CA VAL A 98 16.47 -26.49 9.92
C VAL A 98 16.74 -26.23 11.41
N PRO A 99 18.02 -26.13 11.83
CA PRO A 99 18.37 -25.88 13.23
C PRO A 99 17.83 -24.55 13.78
N GLU A 100 17.80 -23.50 12.94
CA GLU A 100 17.37 -22.16 13.32
C GLU A 100 16.63 -21.52 12.13
N GLN A 101 15.52 -20.82 12.43
CA GLN A 101 14.76 -20.03 11.46
C GLN A 101 14.28 -18.75 12.13
N TYR A 102 14.40 -17.62 11.41
CA TYR A 102 13.93 -16.32 11.86
C TYR A 102 13.12 -15.64 10.76
N LEU A 103 11.92 -15.19 11.10
CA LEU A 103 11.12 -14.31 10.24
C LEU A 103 11.49 -12.86 10.57
N ILE A 104 11.80 -12.06 9.55
CA ILE A 104 12.18 -10.64 9.70
C ILE A 104 11.50 -9.77 8.64
N GLY A 105 11.24 -8.51 8.97
CA GLY A 105 10.61 -7.57 8.04
C GLY A 105 9.19 -7.99 7.66
N ASP A 106 8.76 -7.66 6.45
CA ASP A 106 7.35 -7.77 6.07
C ASP A 106 6.84 -9.22 5.98
N CYS A 107 7.71 -10.21 5.83
CA CYS A 107 7.29 -11.62 5.88
C CYS A 107 6.91 -12.06 7.31
N LYS A 108 7.41 -11.36 8.33
CA LYS A 108 6.98 -11.53 9.72
C LYS A 108 5.70 -10.72 9.97
N GLU A 109 5.75 -9.42 9.69
CA GLU A 109 4.66 -8.46 9.87
C GLU A 109 4.88 -7.25 8.96
N PRO A 110 3.98 -6.99 7.97
CA PRO A 110 4.11 -5.86 7.07
C PRO A 110 4.10 -4.52 7.81
N ARG A 111 5.20 -3.78 7.70
CA ARG A 111 5.39 -2.47 8.35
C ARG A 111 6.14 -1.54 7.39
N ASN A 112 6.86 -0.56 7.92
CA ASN A 112 7.67 0.34 7.09
C ASN A 112 9.13 -0.15 7.00
N ILE A 113 9.90 0.45 6.08
CA ILE A 113 11.26 0.05 5.75
C ILE A 113 12.22 0.09 6.95
N LEU A 114 12.04 1.02 7.89
CA LEU A 114 12.93 1.16 9.04
C LEU A 114 12.80 -0.03 9.99
N GLU A 115 11.59 -0.51 10.25
CA GLU A 115 11.39 -1.68 11.09
C GLU A 115 11.80 -2.98 10.38
N ALA A 116 11.73 -3.05 9.05
CA ALA A 116 12.34 -4.16 8.32
C ALA A 116 13.87 -4.19 8.47
N ILE A 117 14.53 -3.03 8.39
CA ILE A 117 15.97 -2.89 8.64
C ILE A 117 16.30 -3.25 10.09
N HIS A 118 15.52 -2.75 11.04
CA HIS A 118 15.74 -2.98 12.47
C HIS A 118 15.57 -4.46 12.84
N ASP A 119 14.53 -5.13 12.32
CA ASP A 119 14.34 -6.57 12.51
C ASP A 119 15.56 -7.37 12.04
N GLY A 120 16.10 -7.05 10.86
CA GLY A 120 17.30 -7.69 10.32
C GLY A 120 18.53 -7.48 11.21
N PHE A 121 18.73 -6.24 11.69
CA PHE A 121 19.80 -5.91 12.61
C PHE A 121 19.70 -6.68 13.94
N GLU A 122 18.51 -6.71 14.56
CA GLU A 122 18.31 -7.41 15.82
C GLU A 122 18.52 -8.92 15.70
N VAL A 123 18.07 -9.54 14.61
CA VAL A 123 18.29 -10.98 14.38
C VAL A 123 19.75 -11.28 14.12
N ALA A 124 20.45 -10.44 13.34
CA ALA A 124 21.88 -10.63 13.09
C ALA A 124 22.71 -10.65 14.38
N LEU A 125 22.34 -9.86 15.40
CA LEU A 125 23.01 -9.87 16.71
C LEU A 125 22.76 -11.15 17.53
N LYS A 126 21.69 -11.90 17.23
CA LYS A 126 21.34 -13.15 17.93
C LYS A 126 22.01 -14.37 17.31
N ILE A 127 22.27 -14.34 16.00
CA ILE A 127 22.89 -15.46 15.28
C ILE A 127 24.31 -15.69 15.82
N GLY A 128 24.55 -16.88 16.35
CA GLY A 128 25.86 -17.26 16.92
C GLY A 128 26.18 -16.65 18.28
N ALA A 129 25.26 -15.89 18.88
CA ALA A 129 25.36 -15.49 20.28
C ALA A 129 25.12 -16.73 21.16
N LYS A 130 26.15 -17.12 21.94
CA LYS A 130 26.03 -18.16 22.98
C LYS A 130 25.39 -17.60 24.24
#